data_AF-A0A836RET2-F1
#
_entry.id   AF-A0A836RET2-F1
#
_cell.length_a   1.000
_cell.length_b   1.000
_cell.length_c   1.000
_cell.angle_alpha   90.00
_cell.angle_beta   90.00
_cell.angle_gamma   90.00
#
_symmetry.space_group_name_H-M   'P 1'
#
loop_
_entity.id
_entity.type
_entity.pdbx_description
1 polymer ?
#
loop_
_entity_poly.entity_id
_entity_poly.type
_entity_poly.pdbx_seq_one_letter_code
_entity_poly.pdbx_strand_id
1 'polypeptide(L)' 'MARLIATVLPSLEVFNISAAVATGAMVPPAYLGLAAVYCAAYCAAAILLAFILFEDRDLA' A
#
# COMPACT_ATOMS: atom_id res chain seq x y z
N MET A 1 9.30 -16.04 -9.14
CA MET A 1 7.98 -15.61 -8.61
C MET A 1 8.10 -14.60 -7.46
N ALA A 2 8.74 -14.92 -6.33
CA ALA A 2 8.83 -14.02 -5.17
C ALA A 2 9.35 -12.60 -5.48
N ARG A 3 10.37 -12.48 -6.34
CA ARG A 3 10.96 -11.17 -6.71
C ARG A 3 10.03 -10.32 -7.58
N LEU A 4 9.23 -10.93 -8.47
CA LEU A 4 8.24 -10.22 -9.30
C LEU A 4 7.14 -9.63 -8.43
N ILE A 5 6.64 -10.43 -7.49
CA ILE A 5 5.65 -10.01 -6.49
C ILE A 5 6.24 -8.88 -5.62
N ALA A 6 7.48 -8.98 -5.16
CA ALA A 6 8.13 -7.93 -4.37
C ALA A 6 8.51 -6.66 -5.15
N THR A 7 8.59 -6.73 -6.49
CA THR A 7 8.87 -5.56 -7.33
C THR A 7 7.58 -4.81 -7.68
N VAL A 8 6.49 -5.56 -7.86
CA VAL A 8 5.17 -5.01 -8.21
C VAL A 8 4.40 -4.60 -6.96
N LEU A 9 4.48 -5.36 -5.87
CA LEU A 9 3.89 -5.00 -4.59
C LEU A 9 4.75 -3.89 -3.95
N PRO A 10 4.16 -2.71 -3.74
CA PRO A 10 4.89 -1.61 -3.16
C PRO A 10 5.42 -1.93 -1.74
N SER A 11 6.63 -1.48 -1.37
CA SER A 11 7.20 -1.84 -0.07
C SER A 11 6.45 -1.18 1.09
N LEU A 12 5.96 -1.99 2.03
CA LEU A 12 5.32 -1.50 3.27
C LEU A 12 6.29 -0.71 4.16
N GLU A 13 7.60 -0.84 3.94
CA GLU A 13 8.62 -0.07 4.64
C GLU A 13 8.52 1.44 4.39
N VAL A 14 7.87 1.85 3.28
CA VAL A 14 7.55 3.25 3.01
C VAL A 14 6.65 3.86 4.10
N PHE A 15 5.89 3.05 4.85
CA PHE A 15 5.08 3.49 5.99
C PHE A 15 5.82 3.47 7.33
N ASN A 16 7.09 3.06 7.36
CA ASN A 16 7.82 2.91 8.60
C ASN A 16 8.29 4.27 9.15
N ILE A 17 7.64 4.73 10.23
CA ILE A 17 7.94 6.01 10.91
C ILE A 17 8.67 5.77 12.25
N SER A 18 8.95 4.51 12.61
CA SER A 18 9.50 4.13 13.93
C SER A 18 10.72 4.94 14.35
N ALA A 19 11.64 5.24 13.41
CA ALA A 19 12.82 6.05 13.68
C ALA A 19 12.49 7.51 14.06
N ALA A 20 11.53 8.15 13.38
CA ALA A 20 11.10 9.50 13.70
C ALA A 20 10.38 9.55 15.05
N VAL A 21 9.54 8.54 15.35
CA VAL A 21 8.86 8.42 16.65
C VAL A 21 9.87 8.21 17.78
N ALA A 22 10.85 7.32 17.60
CA ALA A 22 11.86 7.01 18.61
C ALA A 22 12.79 8.19 18.94
N THR A 23 13.03 9.06 17.95
CA THR A 23 13.87 10.26 18.12
C THR A 23 13.09 11.50 18.54
N GLY A 24 11.75 11.40 18.66
CA GLY A 24 10.88 12.56 18.93
C GLY A 24 10.86 13.57 17.78
N ALA A 25 11.27 13.17 16.58
CA ALA A 25 11.31 14.02 15.40
C ALA A 25 9.91 14.21 14.81
N MET A 26 9.62 15.44 14.38
CA MET A 26 8.37 15.73 13.68
C MET A 26 8.37 15.07 12.30
N VAL A 27 7.28 14.35 11.99
CA VAL A 27 7.08 13.72 10.69
C VAL A 27 6.65 14.78 9.67
N PRO A 28 7.33 14.92 8.52
CA PRO A 28 6.94 15.88 7.51
C PRO A 28 5.49 15.66 7.01
N PRO A 29 4.64 16.70 6.95
CA PRO A 29 3.26 16.57 6.47
C PRO A 29 3.16 16.05 5.03
N ALA A 30 4.13 16.43 4.18
CA ALA A 30 4.21 15.94 2.81
C ALA A 30 4.42 14.42 2.74
N TYR A 31 5.22 13.86 3.66
CA TYR A 31 5.42 12.42 3.77
C TYR A 31 4.13 11.72 4.20
N LEU A 32 3.40 12.27 5.18
CA LEU A 32 2.09 11.74 5.58
C LEU A 32 1.07 11.78 4.44
N GLY A 33 1.04 12.87 3.65
CA GLY A 33 0.18 12.98 2.49
C GLY A 33 0.50 11.94 1.41
N LEU A 34 1.78 11.75 1.09
CA LEU A 34 2.22 10.71 0.14
C LEU A 34 1.92 9.31 0.66
N ALA A 35 2.12 9.04 1.96
CA ALA A 35 1.75 7.77 2.57
C ALA A 35 0.25 7.50 2.46
N ALA A 36 -0.61 8.51 2.69
CA ALA A 36 -2.06 8.37 2.52
C ALA A 36 -2.45 8.04 1.07
N VAL A 37 -1.85 8.72 0.09
CA VAL A 37 -2.07 8.42 -1.35
C VAL A 37 -1.61 7.01 -1.69
N TYR A 38 -0.46 6.59 -1.16
CA TYR A 38 0.09 5.25 -1.38
C TYR A 38 -0.80 4.16 -0.77
N CYS A 39 -1.36 4.40 0.41
CA CYS A 39 -2.36 3.54 1.04
C CYS A 39 -3.63 3.41 0.18
N ALA A 40 -4.15 4.54 -0.31
CA ALA A 40 -5.32 4.55 -1.19
C ALA A 40 -5.08 3.75 -2.49
N ALA A 41 -3.89 3.87 -3.08
CA ALA A 41 -3.51 3.08 -4.26
C ALA A 41 -3.49 1.57 -3.96
N TYR A 42 -2.98 1.18 -2.79
CA TYR A 42 -2.99 -0.21 -2.32
C TYR A 42 -4.42 -0.75 -2.15
N CYS A 43 -5.30 0.02 -1.51
CA CYS A 43 -6.71 -0.34 -1.37
C CYS A 43 -7.40 -0.47 -2.74
N ALA A 44 -7.16 0.48 -3.65
CA ALA A 44 -7.71 0.43 -5.00
C ALA A 44 -7.24 -0.83 -5.76
N ALA A 45 -5.94 -1.16 -5.69
CA ALA A 45 -5.41 -2.37 -6.30
C ALA A 45 -6.04 -3.64 -5.72
N ALA A 46 -6.25 -3.70 -4.40
CA ALA A 46 -6.92 -4.81 -3.75
C ALA A 46 -8.40 -4.96 -4.17
N ILE A 47 -9.12 -3.84 -4.32
CA ILE A 47 -10.51 -3.82 -4.81
C ILE A 47 -10.58 -4.29 -6.27
N LEU A 48 -9.70 -3.79 -7.14
CA LEU A 48 -9.64 -4.21 -8.54
C LEU A 48 -9.30 -5.71 -8.66
N LEU A 49 -8.38 -6.19 -7.83
CA LEU A 49 -8.06 -7.62 -7.76
C LEU A 49 -9.25 -8.45 -7.26
N ALA A 50 -10.02 -7.92 -6.31
CA ALA A 50 -11.27 -8.54 -5.89
C ALA A 50 -12.27 -8.60 -7.06
N PHE A 51 -12.47 -7.50 -7.80
CA PHE A 51 -13.32 -7.54 -9.00
C PHE A 51 -12.86 -8.61 -9.98
N ILE A 52 -11.59 -8.63 -10.38
CA ILE A 52 -11.08 -9.67 -11.30
C ILE A 52 -11.34 -11.10 -10.78
N LEU A 53 -11.23 -11.33 -9.47
CA LEU A 53 -11.37 -12.66 -8.88
C LEU A 53 -12.83 -13.08 -8.64
N PHE A 54 -13.74 -12.12 -8.51
CA PHE A 54 -15.15 -12.35 -8.18
C PHE A 54 -16.11 -12.02 -9.34
N GLU A 55 -15.66 -11.38 -10.41
CA GLU A 55 -16.46 -11.02 -11.59
C GLU A 55 -17.08 -12.25 -12.27
N ASP A 56 -16.32 -13.34 -12.44
CA ASP A 56 -16.83 -14.60 -13.00
C ASP A 56 -17.66 -15.43 -11.99
N ARG A 57 -17.57 -15.14 -10.68
CA ARG A 57 -18.26 -15.93 -9.64
C ARG A 57 -19.75 -15.61 -9.53
N ASP A 58 -20.19 -14.44 -10.01
CA ASP A 58 -21.61 -14.06 -10.05
C ASP A 58 -22.36 -14.62 -11.29
N LEU A 59 -21.69 -15.38 -12.16
CA LEU A 59 -22.28 -15.97 -13.38
C LEU A 59 -22.70 -17.46 -13.24
N ALA A 60 -22.72 -18.03 -12.02
CA ALA A 60 -23.07 -19.44 -11.75
C ALA A 60 -24.37 -19.60 -10.95
#